data_AF-A0A097EN67-F1
#
_entry.id   AF-A0A097EN67-F1
#
_cell.length_a   1.000
_cell.length_b   1.000
_cell.length_c   1.000
_cell.angle_alpha   90.00
_cell.angle_beta   90.00
_cell.angle_gamma   90.00
#
_symmetry.space_group_name_H-M   'P 1'
#
loop_
_entity.id
_entity.type
_entity.pdbx_description
1 polymer ?
#
loop_
_entity_poly.entity_id
_entity_poly.type
_entity_poly.pdbx_seq_one_letter_code
_entity_poly.pdbx_strand_id
1 'polypeptide(L)'
;MKKGIITSLVALSLLSSCSLIGVGSVATQATYNNVFPEKWSEKATKEQQEEVKNQVMKLLEEEYKQPFKLESFEYKYEKHHETGGSINVREYGTYYFKIQAIDNPIIELDFVIKDKETLKDSIKSLIESFKKKDLKRLYCSSLGEYYSKNHANASFDKNAFDKNAKYCDERGDSEDYQFYIKYMSN
;
A
#
# COMPACT_ATOMS: atom_id res chain seq x y z
N MET A 1 -61.36 38.47 -25.44
CA MET A 1 -60.80 38.54 -26.81
C MET A 1 -60.49 37.14 -27.30
N LYS A 2 -61.04 36.82 -28.48
CA LYS A 2 -60.76 35.72 -29.44
C LYS A 2 -60.37 34.31 -28.96
N LYS A 3 -61.32 33.39 -29.21
CA LYS A 3 -61.14 31.96 -29.51
C LYS A 3 -60.32 31.75 -30.80
N GLY A 4 -59.65 30.60 -30.91
CA GLY A 4 -59.08 30.10 -32.17
C GLY A 4 -58.58 28.66 -32.05
N ILE A 5 -59.45 27.69 -32.38
CA ILE A 5 -59.17 26.29 -32.68
C ILE A 5 -58.83 26.19 -34.18
N ILE A 6 -58.02 25.21 -34.60
CA ILE A 6 -58.17 24.28 -35.77
C ILE A 6 -56.77 23.72 -36.12
N THR A 7 -56.44 22.47 -35.82
CA THR A 7 -56.60 21.19 -36.57
C THR A 7 -55.94 21.08 -37.95
N SER A 8 -55.07 20.06 -38.04
CA SER A 8 -54.84 19.11 -39.15
C SER A 8 -54.15 19.57 -40.45
N LEU A 9 -53.06 18.87 -40.83
CA LEU A 9 -53.11 17.98 -42.00
C LEU A 9 -51.93 17.00 -42.04
N VAL A 10 -52.29 15.74 -42.29
CA VAL A 10 -51.42 14.62 -42.64
C VAL A 10 -50.91 14.77 -44.07
N ALA A 11 -49.67 14.36 -44.34
CA ALA A 11 -49.24 13.96 -45.67
C ALA A 11 -48.45 12.64 -45.58
N LEU A 12 -49.04 11.61 -46.17
CA LEU A 12 -48.52 10.27 -46.36
C LEU A 12 -48.10 10.14 -47.83
N SER A 13 -46.88 9.68 -48.10
CA SER A 13 -46.54 9.09 -49.41
C SER A 13 -45.42 8.04 -49.29
N LEU A 14 -45.87 6.79 -49.30
CA LEU A 14 -45.32 5.59 -49.94
C LEU A 14 -44.49 5.91 -51.22
N LEU A 15 -43.39 5.24 -51.60
CA LEU A 15 -43.17 3.79 -51.80
C LEU A 15 -41.70 3.49 -52.20
N SER A 16 -41.29 2.24 -51.91
CA SER A 16 -40.46 1.34 -52.76
C SER A 16 -38.96 1.61 -52.97
N SER A 17 -38.09 0.76 -52.41
CA SER A 17 -37.58 -0.46 -53.08
C SER A 17 -36.41 -1.10 -52.30
N CYS A 18 -36.44 -2.43 -52.19
CA CYS A 18 -35.33 -3.27 -51.74
C CYS A 18 -34.15 -3.19 -52.73
N SER A 19 -32.91 -3.17 -52.23
CA SER A 19 -31.88 -4.17 -52.55
C SER A 19 -30.48 -3.84 -51.99
N LEU A 20 -29.94 -4.84 -51.30
CA LEU A 20 -28.53 -5.26 -51.21
C LEU A 20 -27.46 -4.43 -50.48
N ILE A 21 -26.99 -5.08 -49.40
CA ILE A 21 -25.59 -5.33 -49.00
C ILE A 21 -24.70 -4.10 -48.75
N GLY A 22 -24.59 -3.75 -47.47
CA GLY A 22 -23.37 -3.23 -46.90
C GLY A 22 -23.16 -3.93 -45.56
N VAL A 23 -22.23 -4.89 -45.51
CA VAL A 23 -21.60 -5.35 -44.26
C VAL A 23 -20.86 -4.16 -43.67
N GLY A 24 -21.60 -3.29 -42.99
CA GLY A 24 -21.04 -2.28 -42.11
C GLY A 24 -20.56 -3.01 -40.88
N SER A 25 -19.25 -3.24 -40.82
CA SER A 25 -18.54 -3.61 -39.61
C SER A 25 -19.12 -2.77 -38.47
N VAL A 26 -19.83 -3.40 -37.55
CA VAL A 26 -20.09 -2.80 -36.24
C VAL A 26 -18.70 -2.68 -35.64
N ALA A 27 -18.05 -1.53 -35.84
CA ALA A 27 -16.98 -1.10 -34.98
C ALA A 27 -17.65 -1.03 -33.61
N THR A 28 -17.52 -2.11 -32.85
CA THR A 28 -17.64 -2.07 -31.40
C THR A 28 -16.65 -0.99 -31.00
N GLN A 29 -17.18 0.21 -30.81
CA GLN A 29 -16.47 1.27 -30.16
C GLN A 29 -16.20 0.68 -28.79
N ALA A 30 -14.99 0.15 -28.61
CA ALA A 30 -14.51 -0.24 -27.31
C ALA A 30 -14.66 1.04 -26.49
N THR A 31 -15.72 1.09 -25.68
CA THR A 31 -15.80 2.02 -24.58
C THR A 31 -14.59 1.71 -23.74
N TYR A 32 -13.53 2.50 -23.95
CA TYR A 32 -12.50 2.66 -22.95
C TYR A 32 -13.26 3.16 -21.73
N ASN A 33 -13.65 2.22 -20.87
CA ASN A 33 -13.99 2.53 -19.50
C ASN A 33 -12.73 3.21 -18.99
N ASN A 34 -12.76 4.54 -18.92
CA ASN A 34 -11.77 5.30 -18.19
C ASN A 34 -11.86 4.75 -16.77
N VAL A 35 -10.96 3.84 -16.40
CA VAL A 35 -10.81 3.38 -15.03
C VAL A 35 -10.24 4.58 -14.29
N PHE A 36 -11.13 5.46 -13.83
CA PHE A 36 -10.76 6.50 -12.89
C PHE A 36 -10.32 5.79 -11.63
N PRO A 37 -9.10 6.05 -11.15
CA PRO A 37 -8.63 5.38 -9.95
C PRO A 37 -9.55 5.74 -8.79
N GLU A 38 -9.91 4.73 -8.00
CA GLU A 38 -10.62 4.96 -6.74
C GLU A 38 -9.65 5.69 -5.81
N LYS A 39 -9.97 6.94 -5.50
CA LYS A 39 -9.17 7.74 -4.57
C LYS A 39 -9.42 7.24 -3.15
N TRP A 40 -8.35 6.84 -2.48
CA TRP A 40 -8.39 6.22 -1.17
C TRP A 40 -7.97 7.18 -0.06
N SER A 41 -7.02 8.06 -0.35
CA SER A 41 -6.68 9.17 0.53
C SER A 41 -6.34 10.43 -0.25
N GLU A 42 -6.39 11.57 0.44
CA GLU A 42 -5.84 12.82 -0.07
C GLU A 42 -4.31 12.80 0.01
N LYS A 43 -3.65 13.55 -0.88
CA LYS A 43 -2.20 13.71 -0.79
C LYS A 43 -1.84 14.43 0.52
N ALA A 44 -1.08 13.75 1.37
CA ALA A 44 -0.60 14.34 2.62
C ALA A 44 0.22 15.61 2.38
N THR A 45 -0.07 16.64 3.15
CA THR A 45 0.74 17.87 3.27
C THR A 45 2.11 17.55 3.89
N LYS A 46 3.07 18.48 3.78
CA LYS A 46 4.39 18.28 4.39
C LYS A 46 4.29 18.17 5.91
N GLU A 47 3.41 18.95 6.51
CA GLU A 47 3.15 18.97 7.94
C GLU A 47 2.62 17.61 8.42
N GLN A 48 1.68 17.01 7.67
CA GLN A 48 1.16 15.68 7.96
C GLN A 48 2.24 14.59 7.79
N GLN A 49 3.09 14.70 6.77
CA GLN A 49 4.20 13.75 6.57
C GLN A 49 5.20 13.80 7.72
N GLU A 50 5.57 14.99 8.17
CA GLU A 50 6.45 15.19 9.32
C GLU A 50 5.81 14.69 10.61
N GLU A 51 4.51 14.89 10.80
CA GLU A 51 3.77 14.36 11.94
C GLU A 51 3.79 12.82 11.97
N VAL A 52 3.52 12.15 10.84
CA VAL A 52 3.60 10.68 10.73
C VAL A 52 5.02 10.21 11.04
N LYS A 53 6.04 10.83 10.43
CA LYS A 53 7.44 10.50 10.67
C LYS A 53 7.79 10.55 12.16
N ASN A 54 7.47 11.65 12.83
CA ASN A 54 7.81 11.85 14.23
C ASN A 54 7.06 10.88 15.15
N GLN A 55 5.77 10.61 14.88
CA GLN A 55 5.00 9.65 15.68
C GLN A 55 5.52 8.22 15.50
N VAL A 56 5.84 7.80 14.27
CA VAL A 56 6.38 6.46 13.99
C VAL A 56 7.73 6.27 14.68
N MET A 57 8.66 7.24 14.54
CA MET A 57 9.97 7.16 15.20
C MET A 57 9.83 7.04 16.71
N LYS A 58 8.99 7.86 17.33
CA LYS A 58 8.72 7.80 18.77
C LYS A 58 8.15 6.44 19.20
N LEU A 59 7.21 5.90 18.44
CA LEU A 59 6.60 4.60 18.75
C LEU A 59 7.60 3.45 18.70
N LEU A 60 8.53 3.49 17.74
CA LEU A 60 9.59 2.49 17.62
C LEU A 60 10.52 2.52 18.83
N GLU A 61 10.96 3.71 19.24
CA GLU A 61 11.81 3.88 20.43
C GLU A 61 11.08 3.44 21.71
N GLU A 62 9.78 3.76 21.83
CA GLU A 62 8.96 3.35 22.96
C GLU A 62 8.72 1.83 23.00
N GLU A 63 8.49 1.18 21.86
CA GLU A 63 8.20 -0.26 21.77
C GLU A 63 9.45 -1.10 22.01
N TYR A 64 10.58 -0.69 21.44
CA TYR A 64 11.83 -1.46 21.44
C TYR A 64 12.85 -0.99 22.46
N LYS A 65 12.54 0.07 23.23
CA LYS A 65 13.36 0.59 24.33
C LYS A 65 14.81 0.90 23.93
N GLN A 66 15.00 1.37 22.70
CA GLN A 66 16.31 1.74 22.16
C GLN A 66 16.14 2.88 21.13
N PRO A 67 17.16 3.71 20.91
CA PRO A 67 17.10 4.78 19.94
C PRO A 67 17.31 4.28 18.51
N PHE A 68 16.70 4.97 17.55
CA PHE A 68 16.83 4.67 16.12
C PHE A 68 17.39 5.86 15.35
N LYS A 69 18.31 5.59 14.43
CA LYS A 69 18.77 6.54 13.42
C LYS A 69 17.86 6.46 12.20
N LEU A 70 17.34 7.61 11.76
CA LEU A 70 16.63 7.71 10.49
C LEU A 70 17.63 7.80 9.34
N GLU A 71 17.70 6.77 8.50
CA GLU A 71 18.56 6.76 7.31
C GLU A 71 17.85 7.43 6.13
N SER A 72 16.57 7.11 5.92
CA SER A 72 15.75 7.78 4.93
C SER A 72 14.26 7.78 5.30
N PHE A 73 13.58 8.83 4.84
CA PHE A 73 12.13 8.97 4.88
C PHE A 73 11.66 9.54 3.55
N GLU A 74 10.74 8.86 2.90
CA GLU A 74 10.15 9.30 1.64
C GLU A 74 8.63 9.14 1.69
N TYR A 75 7.91 10.06 1.06
CA TYR A 75 6.47 9.94 0.85
C TYR A 75 6.17 10.00 -0.66
N LYS A 76 5.44 9.00 -1.16
CA LYS A 76 4.94 8.97 -2.55
C LYS A 76 3.43 8.94 -2.56
N TYR A 77 2.83 9.76 -3.41
CA TYR A 77 1.42 9.73 -3.71
C TYR A 77 1.26 9.32 -5.16
N GLU A 78 0.77 8.11 -5.39
CA GLU A 78 0.80 7.48 -6.70
C GLU A 78 -0.38 6.52 -6.90
N LYS A 79 -0.52 6.05 -8.14
CA LYS A 79 -1.54 5.07 -8.53
C LYS A 79 -1.01 3.66 -8.32
N HIS A 80 -1.77 2.85 -7.60
CA HIS A 80 -1.45 1.47 -7.26
C HIS A 80 -2.38 0.53 -8.01
N HIS A 81 -1.80 -0.48 -8.65
CA HIS A 81 -2.55 -1.57 -9.29
C HIS A 81 -2.73 -2.71 -8.29
N GLU A 82 -3.98 -3.02 -7.91
CA GLU A 82 -4.24 -4.22 -7.10
C GLU A 82 -4.43 -5.45 -7.98
N THR A 83 -3.81 -6.57 -7.59
CA THR A 83 -3.85 -7.82 -8.35
C THR A 83 -5.12 -8.60 -8.03
N GLY A 84 -6.04 -8.74 -9.01
CA GLY A 84 -7.21 -9.61 -8.90
C GLY A 84 -8.40 -9.19 -9.77
N GLY A 85 -8.73 -9.99 -10.80
CA GLY A 85 -10.00 -10.07 -11.54
C GLY A 85 -10.48 -8.86 -12.36
N SER A 86 -10.32 -7.65 -11.84
CA SER A 86 -10.66 -6.37 -12.44
C SER A 86 -9.53 -5.39 -12.11
N ILE A 87 -8.99 -4.68 -13.10
CA ILE A 87 -7.92 -3.69 -12.91
C ILE A 87 -8.49 -2.54 -12.06
N ASN A 88 -8.42 -2.67 -10.74
CA ASN A 88 -8.77 -1.62 -9.81
C ASN A 88 -7.51 -0.80 -9.57
N VAL A 89 -7.48 0.40 -10.16
CA VAL A 89 -6.43 1.37 -9.87
C VAL A 89 -6.89 2.16 -8.65
N ARG A 90 -6.04 2.26 -7.62
CA ARG A 90 -6.31 3.05 -6.42
C ARG A 90 -5.27 4.13 -6.27
N GLU A 91 -5.63 5.31 -5.82
CA GLU A 91 -4.69 6.40 -5.59
C GLU A 91 -4.57 6.68 -4.08
N TYR A 92 -3.37 6.53 -3.54
CA TYR A 92 -3.09 6.75 -2.12
C TYR A 92 -1.61 7.01 -1.83
N GLY A 93 -1.35 7.58 -0.64
CA GLY A 93 -0.03 7.85 -0.11
C GLY A 93 0.67 6.62 0.47
N THR A 94 1.98 6.51 0.26
CA THR A 94 2.85 5.52 0.90
C THR A 94 4.02 6.23 1.57
N TYR A 95 4.21 5.96 2.85
CA TYR A 95 5.36 6.40 3.64
C TYR A 95 6.40 5.29 3.64
N TYR A 96 7.63 5.61 3.27
CA TYR A 96 8.77 4.70 3.22
C TYR A 96 9.74 5.10 4.32
N PHE A 97 10.09 4.15 5.18
CA PHE A 97 11.04 4.34 6.26
C PHE A 97 12.20 3.39 6.08
N LYS A 98 13.42 3.95 6.13
CA LYS A 98 14.63 3.18 6.38
C LYS A 98 15.28 3.70 7.65
N ILE A 99 15.42 2.84 8.65
CA ILE A 99 15.98 3.19 9.95
C ILE A 99 16.97 2.13 10.41
N GLN A 100 17.86 2.53 11.32
CA GLN A 100 18.87 1.65 11.91
C GLN A 100 18.81 1.75 13.43
N ALA A 101 18.82 0.59 14.10
CA ALA A 101 18.95 0.54 15.55
C ALA A 101 20.37 1.00 15.96
N ILE A 102 20.48 1.97 16.86
CA ILE A 102 21.80 2.51 17.25
C ILE A 102 22.57 1.51 18.12
N ASP A 103 21.87 0.85 19.06
CA ASP A 103 22.49 -0.11 19.98
C ASP A 103 22.81 -1.45 19.32
N ASN A 104 22.21 -1.71 18.14
CA ASN A 104 22.52 -2.84 17.30
C ASN A 104 22.42 -2.49 15.81
N PRO A 105 23.47 -1.87 15.23
CA PRO A 105 23.46 -1.37 13.85
C PRO A 105 23.27 -2.44 12.77
N ILE A 106 23.39 -3.72 13.12
CA ILE A 106 23.07 -4.85 12.22
C ILE A 106 21.57 -4.84 11.84
N ILE A 107 20.73 -4.25 12.68
CA ILE A 107 19.29 -4.18 12.46
C ILE A 107 18.94 -2.90 11.71
N GLU A 108 18.76 -3.08 10.40
CA GLU A 108 18.11 -2.12 9.53
C GLU A 108 16.63 -2.51 9.37
N LEU A 109 15.72 -1.56 9.63
CA LEU A 109 14.29 -1.74 9.38
C LEU A 109 13.93 -0.94 8.12
N ASP A 110 13.48 -1.64 7.09
CA ASP A 110 12.99 -1.08 5.83
C ASP A 110 11.51 -1.46 5.70
N PHE A 111 10.62 -0.48 5.86
CA PHE A 111 9.18 -0.75 5.90
C PHE A 111 8.35 0.39 5.30
N VAL A 112 7.11 0.05 4.96
CA VAL A 112 6.16 0.99 4.38
C VAL A 112 4.88 1.06 5.17
N ILE A 113 4.31 2.25 5.26
CA ILE A 113 2.96 2.47 5.80
C ILE A 113 2.10 2.98 4.64
N LYS A 114 1.05 2.22 4.31
CA LYS A 114 0.15 2.55 3.20
C LYS A 114 -1.10 3.23 3.74
N ASP A 115 -1.40 4.41 3.23
CA ASP A 115 -2.55 5.22 3.62
C ASP A 115 -3.82 4.77 2.88
N LYS A 116 -4.21 3.51 3.15
CA LYS A 116 -5.25 2.78 2.39
C LYS A 116 -6.66 2.89 2.98
N GLU A 117 -6.82 3.42 4.18
CA GLU A 117 -8.14 3.42 4.84
C GLU A 117 -9.01 4.55 4.28
N THR A 118 -9.90 4.17 3.37
CA THR A 118 -11.03 5.00 2.96
C THR A 118 -11.82 5.45 4.19
N LEU A 119 -12.04 6.77 4.31
CA LEU A 119 -13.09 7.43 5.13
C LEU A 119 -12.78 7.92 6.55
N LYS A 120 -11.53 8.05 7.01
CA LYS A 120 -11.19 9.09 8.00
C LYS A 120 -9.76 9.58 7.79
N ASP A 121 -9.62 10.78 7.23
CA ASP A 121 -8.40 11.56 6.96
C ASP A 121 -7.55 11.89 8.20
N SER A 122 -7.39 10.95 9.13
CA SER A 122 -6.69 11.19 10.38
C SER A 122 -5.46 10.31 10.43
N ILE A 123 -4.31 10.97 10.59
CA ILE A 123 -3.03 10.36 10.98
C ILE A 123 -3.23 9.37 12.12
N LYS A 124 -4.17 9.62 13.03
CA LYS A 124 -4.54 8.70 14.11
C LYS A 124 -4.90 7.30 13.61
N SER A 125 -5.76 7.15 12.60
CA SER A 125 -6.16 5.82 12.10
C SER A 125 -4.96 5.08 11.51
N LEU A 126 -4.17 5.80 10.71
CA LEU A 126 -2.93 5.29 10.10
C LEU A 126 -1.98 4.73 11.17
N ILE A 127 -1.72 5.51 12.21
CA ILE A 127 -0.82 5.16 13.31
C ILE A 127 -1.36 3.97 14.12
N GLU A 128 -2.67 3.91 14.39
CA GLU A 128 -3.26 2.76 15.08
C GLU A 128 -3.21 1.47 14.23
N SER A 129 -3.39 1.58 12.91
CA SER A 129 -3.21 0.45 11.98
C SER A 129 -1.78 -0.08 12.02
N PHE A 130 -0.79 0.83 11.98
CA PHE A 130 0.63 0.50 12.09
C PHE A 130 0.98 -0.19 13.41
N LYS A 131 0.54 0.36 14.55
CA LYS A 131 0.75 -0.25 15.89
C LYS A 131 0.24 -1.69 15.95
N LYS A 132 -0.93 -1.95 15.35
CA LYS A 132 -1.60 -3.23 15.42
C LYS A 132 -0.98 -4.28 14.49
N LYS A 133 -0.55 -3.88 13.28
CA LYS A 133 -0.13 -4.80 12.23
C LYS A 133 1.38 -5.02 12.20
N ASP A 134 2.14 -3.94 12.33
CA ASP A 134 3.55 -3.93 11.94
C ASP A 134 4.47 -3.70 13.15
N LEU A 135 4.13 -2.73 14.02
CA LEU A 135 5.02 -2.25 15.08
C LEU A 135 5.58 -3.35 15.99
N LYS A 136 4.82 -4.40 16.31
CA LYS A 136 5.34 -5.45 17.20
C LYS A 136 6.37 -6.35 16.50
N ARG A 137 6.17 -6.61 15.21
CA ARG A 137 6.87 -7.62 14.42
C ARG A 137 8.09 -7.11 13.67
N LEU A 138 8.13 -5.81 13.38
CA LEU A 138 9.16 -5.20 12.52
C LEU A 138 10.58 -5.61 12.89
N TYR A 139 10.97 -5.46 14.16
CA TYR A 139 12.33 -5.75 14.60
C TYR A 139 12.74 -7.21 14.38
N CYS A 140 11.90 -8.16 14.81
CA CYS A 140 12.21 -9.58 14.75
C CYS A 140 12.09 -10.13 13.32
N SER A 141 11.14 -9.61 12.54
CA SER A 141 11.06 -9.86 11.10
C SER A 141 12.33 -9.40 10.36
N SER A 142 12.80 -8.16 10.59
CA SER A 142 14.01 -7.64 9.95
C SER A 142 15.28 -8.36 10.38
N LEU A 143 15.34 -8.79 11.65
CA LEU A 143 16.40 -9.68 12.14
C LEU A 143 16.45 -10.99 11.35
N GLY A 144 15.28 -11.64 11.21
CA GLY A 144 15.12 -12.86 10.44
C GLY A 144 15.59 -12.69 8.99
N GLU A 145 15.16 -11.60 8.34
CA GLU A 145 15.56 -11.27 6.98
C GLU A 145 17.08 -11.08 6.85
N TYR A 146 17.70 -10.31 7.75
CA TYR A 146 19.15 -10.08 7.75
C TYR A 146 19.91 -11.41 7.81
N TYR A 147 19.58 -12.29 8.75
CA TYR A 147 20.28 -13.55 8.90
C TYR A 147 19.98 -14.53 7.77
N SER A 148 18.75 -14.55 7.25
CA SER A 148 18.40 -15.33 6.06
C SER A 148 19.27 -14.97 4.86
N LYS A 149 19.63 -13.70 4.69
CA LYS A 149 20.48 -13.22 3.60
C LYS A 149 21.96 -13.48 3.84
N ASN A 150 22.39 -13.53 5.10
CA ASN A 150 23.81 -13.57 5.48
C ASN A 150 24.29 -14.91 6.04
N HIS A 151 23.43 -15.92 6.21
CA HIS A 151 23.81 -17.20 6.84
C HIS A 151 24.94 -17.94 6.10
N ALA A 152 25.07 -17.78 4.78
CA ALA A 152 26.14 -18.38 3.99
C ALA A 152 27.44 -17.54 3.95
N ASN A 153 27.44 -16.36 4.58
CA ASN A 153 28.59 -15.44 4.56
C ASN A 153 29.52 -15.72 5.75
N ALA A 154 30.83 -15.64 5.50
CA ALA A 154 31.87 -15.79 6.54
C ALA A 154 31.80 -14.72 7.66
N SER A 155 30.96 -13.70 7.49
CA SER A 155 30.68 -12.63 8.46
C SER A 155 29.49 -12.90 9.37
N PHE A 156 28.92 -14.11 9.36
CA PHE A 156 27.84 -14.47 10.29
C PHE A 156 28.34 -14.43 11.74
N ASP A 157 27.89 -13.43 12.48
CA ASP A 157 28.13 -13.33 13.92
C ASP A 157 27.06 -14.11 14.68
N LYS A 158 27.41 -15.34 15.08
CA LYS A 158 26.55 -16.21 15.88
C LYS A 158 26.22 -15.62 17.25
N ASN A 159 27.14 -14.88 17.87
CA ASN A 159 26.89 -14.31 19.21
C ASN A 159 25.87 -13.17 19.12
N ALA A 160 25.99 -12.33 18.09
CA ALA A 160 24.97 -11.33 17.78
C ALA A 160 23.62 -12.00 17.46
N PHE A 161 23.64 -13.12 16.74
CA PHE A 161 22.42 -13.88 16.43
C PHE A 161 21.73 -14.37 17.70
N ASP A 162 22.43 -15.12 18.55
CA ASP A 162 21.88 -15.71 19.77
C ASP A 162 21.33 -14.62 20.72
N LYS A 163 22.02 -13.47 20.84
CA LYS A 163 21.56 -12.33 21.65
C LYS A 163 20.23 -11.77 21.14
N ASN A 164 20.10 -11.57 19.83
CA ASN A 164 18.90 -10.98 19.25
C ASN A 164 17.73 -11.97 19.16
N ALA A 165 18.02 -13.24 18.90
CA ALA A 165 17.04 -14.32 19.00
C ALA A 165 16.43 -14.35 20.41
N LYS A 166 17.26 -14.33 21.45
CA LYS A 166 16.77 -14.29 22.84
C LYS A 166 15.86 -13.07 23.10
N TYR A 167 16.23 -11.89 22.60
CA TYR A 167 15.39 -10.69 22.72
C TYR A 167 14.01 -10.88 22.08
N CYS A 168 13.94 -11.51 20.91
CA CYS A 168 12.68 -11.79 20.24
C CYS A 168 11.85 -12.90 20.92
N ASP A 169 12.50 -13.94 21.48
CA ASP A 169 11.86 -14.97 22.31
C ASP A 169 11.20 -14.35 23.56
N GLU A 170 11.91 -13.46 24.27
CA GLU A 170 11.39 -12.78 25.47
C GLU A 170 10.15 -11.92 25.18
N ARG A 171 9.99 -11.49 23.92
CA ARG A 171 8.84 -10.70 23.46
C ARG A 171 7.67 -11.56 22.97
N GLY A 172 7.84 -12.89 22.94
CA GLY A 172 6.85 -13.82 22.40
C GLY A 172 6.67 -13.71 20.90
N ASP A 173 7.66 -13.18 20.19
CA ASP A 173 7.65 -12.96 18.73
C ASP A 173 8.62 -13.93 18.03
N SER A 174 8.59 -15.19 18.50
CA SER A 174 9.53 -16.21 18.07
C SER A 174 9.25 -16.72 16.66
N GLU A 175 7.98 -16.81 16.26
CA GLU A 175 7.59 -17.38 14.96
C GLU A 175 8.27 -16.70 13.76
N ASP A 176 8.42 -15.38 13.80
CA ASP A 176 8.94 -14.56 12.69
C ASP A 176 10.43 -14.82 12.40
N TYR A 177 11.21 -15.33 13.35
CA TYR A 177 12.61 -15.75 13.09
C TYR A 177 12.91 -17.23 13.34
N GLN A 178 12.04 -17.96 14.02
CA GLN A 178 12.13 -19.42 14.16
C GLN A 178 12.02 -20.12 12.80
N PHE A 179 11.25 -19.55 11.86
CA PHE A 179 11.30 -19.97 10.45
C PHE A 179 12.74 -19.95 9.93
N TYR A 180 13.48 -18.85 10.14
CA TYR A 180 14.85 -18.73 9.68
C TYR A 180 15.84 -19.61 10.47
N ILE A 181 15.67 -19.80 11.79
CA ILE A 181 16.47 -20.75 12.58
C ILE A 181 16.40 -22.16 12.00
N LYS A 182 15.19 -22.60 11.61
CA LYS A 182 14.98 -23.93 11.04
C LYS A 182 15.68 -24.11 9.70
N TYR A 183 15.78 -23.05 8.89
CA TYR A 183 16.54 -23.07 7.63
C TYR A 183 18.05 -23.03 7.86
N MET A 184 18.53 -22.46 8.95
CA MET A 184 19.96 -22.36 9.28
C MET A 184 20.54 -23.58 10.02
N SER A 185 19.70 -24.50 10.50
CA SER A 185 20.11 -25.71 11.24
C SER A 185 20.24 -26.97 10.37
N ASN A 186 20.09 -26.85 9.05
CA ASN A 186 20.32 -27.90 8.05
C ASN A 186 21.52 -27.56 7.18
#